data_AF-A0A821Y6M3-F1
#
_entry.id   AF-A0A821Y6M3-F1
#
_cell.length_a   1.000
_cell.length_b   1.000
_cell.length_c   1.000
_cell.angle_alpha   90.00
_cell.angle_beta   90.00
_cell.angle_gamma   90.00
#
_symmetry.space_group_name_H-M   'P 1'
#
loop_
_entity.id
_entity.type
_entity.pdbx_description
1 polymer ?
#
loop_
_entity_poly.entity_id
_entity_poly.type
_entity_poly.pdbx_seq_one_letter_code
_entity_poly.pdbx_strand_id
1 'polypeptide(L)'
;MIYSDLEQEFNEKQANVQLLEKEIVEYRKRCAELEKELDQVNKEIGEVQYGHLIDLCESTHKHFQMVITKVLGRNMDSIVVQRETTVQSCLHYMKEHRYESETFLSLDYVIVTPVNE
;
A
#
# COMPACT_ATOMS: atom_id res chain seq x y z
N MET A 1 11.30 15.18 -42.75
CA MET A 1 10.00 14.81 -42.15
C MET A 1 10.14 13.61 -41.24
N ILE A 2 10.55 12.42 -41.72
CA ILE A 2 10.62 11.23 -40.84
C ILE A 2 11.51 11.41 -39.60
N TYR A 3 12.67 12.07 -39.72
CA TYR A 3 13.56 12.33 -38.58
C TYR A 3 12.99 13.31 -37.55
N SER A 4 12.24 14.32 -37.98
CA SER A 4 11.65 15.30 -37.05
C SER A 4 10.52 14.68 -36.24
N ASP A 5 9.73 13.79 -36.86
CA ASP A 5 8.63 13.10 -36.19
C ASP A 5 9.19 12.12 -35.12
N LEU A 6 10.28 11.41 -35.44
CA LEU A 6 10.95 10.52 -34.51
C LEU A 6 11.62 11.27 -33.35
N GLU A 7 12.22 12.42 -33.63
CA GLU A 7 12.84 13.28 -32.61
C GLU A 7 11.79 13.91 -31.68
N GLN A 8 10.62 14.27 -32.22
CA GLN A 8 9.48 14.70 -31.42
C GLN A 8 8.99 13.58 -30.51
N GLU A 9 8.78 12.37 -31.05
CA GLU A 9 8.32 11.23 -30.26
C GLU A 9 9.32 10.87 -29.15
N PHE A 10 10.63 10.90 -29.43
CA PHE A 10 11.67 10.69 -28.43
C PHE A 10 11.59 11.72 -27.28
N ASN A 11 11.47 13.01 -27.61
CA ASN A 11 11.35 14.08 -26.63
C ASN A 11 10.07 13.96 -25.78
N GLU A 12 8.95 13.57 -26.39
CA GLU A 12 7.70 13.31 -25.67
C GLU A 12 7.82 12.12 -24.71
N LYS A 13 8.42 11.01 -25.15
CA LYS A 13 8.66 9.86 -24.28
C LYS A 13 9.60 10.23 -23.12
N GLN A 14 10.65 11.00 -23.38
CA GLN A 14 11.58 11.45 -22.36
C GLN A 14 10.89 12.35 -21.33
N ALA A 15 10.01 13.26 -21.78
CA ALA A 15 9.21 14.09 -20.89
C ALA A 15 8.26 13.26 -20.01
N ASN A 16 7.62 12.22 -20.58
CA ASN A 16 6.73 11.33 -19.83
C ASN A 16 7.48 10.52 -18.76
N VAL A 17 8.69 10.03 -19.06
CA VAL A 17 9.53 9.33 -18.07
C VAL A 17 9.89 10.26 -16.92
N GLN A 18 10.29 11.51 -17.19
CA GLN A 18 10.60 12.49 -16.15
C GLN A 18 9.39 12.82 -15.27
N LEU A 19 8.19 12.84 -15.85
CA LEU A 19 6.95 13.05 -15.10
C LEU A 19 6.66 11.85 -14.17
N LEU A 20 6.73 10.63 -14.70
CA LEU A 20 6.54 9.39 -13.93
C LEU A 20 7.54 9.28 -12.78
N GLU A 21 8.80 9.66 -12.99
CA GLU A 21 9.81 9.66 -11.93
C GLU A 21 9.45 10.60 -10.77
N LYS A 22 8.88 11.77 -11.07
CA LYS A 22 8.39 12.69 -10.04
C LYS A 22 7.23 12.11 -9.25
N GLU A 23 6.25 11.50 -9.93
CA GLU A 23 5.13 10.82 -9.29
C GLU A 23 5.60 9.67 -8.39
N ILE A 24 6.60 8.88 -8.84
CA ILE A 24 7.19 7.79 -8.04
C ILE A 24 7.85 8.35 -6.77
N VAL A 25 8.58 9.46 -6.87
CA VAL A 25 9.24 10.09 -5.71
C VAL A 25 8.21 10.59 -4.71
N GLU A 26 7.15 11.25 -5.19
CA GLU A 26 6.06 11.75 -4.35
C GLU A 26 5.30 10.61 -3.68
N TYR A 27 5.00 9.55 -4.43
CA TYR A 27 4.38 8.34 -3.90
C TYR A 27 5.23 7.70 -2.79
N ARG A 28 6.54 7.55 -3.01
CA ARG A 28 7.47 7.02 -1.99
C ARG A 28 7.51 7.88 -0.73
N LYS A 29 7.45 9.20 -0.88
CA LYS A 29 7.42 10.11 0.26
C LYS A 29 6.15 9.90 1.09
N ARG A 30 5.00 9.76 0.42
CA ARG A 30 3.73 9.45 1.08
C ARG A 30 3.79 8.12 1.82
N CYS A 31 4.33 7.06 1.20
CA CYS A 31 4.50 5.77 1.87
C CYS A 31 5.33 5.89 3.16
N ALA A 32 6.43 6.65 3.13
CA ALA A 32 7.28 6.85 4.31
C ALA A 32 6.63 7.72 5.40
N GLU A 33 5.67 8.57 5.04
CA GLU A 33 4.87 9.33 6.01
C GLU A 33 3.84 8.40 6.69
N LEU A 34 3.12 7.60 5.90
CA LEU A 34 2.15 6.61 6.41
C LEU A 34 2.80 5.59 7.36
N GLU A 35 4.00 5.10 7.03
CA GLU A 35 4.74 4.15 7.88
C GLU A 35 5.05 4.76 9.26
N LYS A 36 5.41 6.05 9.31
CA LYS A 36 5.63 6.77 10.58
C LYS A 36 4.35 6.99 11.36
N GLU A 37 3.25 7.27 10.68
CA GLU A 37 1.93 7.40 11.31
C GLU A 37 1.54 6.06 11.95
N LEU A 38 1.73 4.96 11.23
CA LEU A 38 1.47 3.62 11.72
C LEU A 38 2.31 3.28 12.96
N ASP A 39 3.61 3.59 12.93
CA ASP A 39 4.52 3.42 14.06
C ASP A 39 4.08 4.21 15.30
N GLN A 40 3.56 5.42 15.10
CA GLN A 40 3.08 6.26 16.18
C GLN A 40 1.79 5.69 16.81
N VAL A 41 0.86 5.22 15.96
CA VAL A 41 -0.37 4.55 16.39
C VAL A 41 -0.02 3.28 17.20
N ASN A 42 0.94 2.49 16.71
CA ASN A 42 1.41 1.27 17.38
C ASN A 42 1.99 1.54 18.77
N LYS A 43 2.78 2.61 18.92
CA LYS A 43 3.35 2.99 20.22
C LYS A 43 2.27 3.39 21.24
N GLU A 44 1.22 4.05 20.81
CA GLU A 44 0.16 4.52 21.71
C GLU A 44 -0.80 3.39 22.12
N ILE A 45 -1.22 2.57 21.15
CA ILE A 45 -2.25 1.55 21.37
C ILE A 45 -1.66 0.29 22.04
N GLY A 46 -0.38 0.00 21.83
CA GLY A 46 0.34 -1.09 22.50
C GLY A 46 -0.10 -2.51 22.09
N GLU A 47 -1.08 -2.65 21.21
CA GLU A 47 -1.49 -3.91 20.58
C GLU A 47 -0.85 -4.07 19.19
N VAL A 48 -0.58 -5.33 18.80
CA VAL A 48 0.18 -5.64 17.58
C VAL A 48 -0.67 -5.38 16.33
N GLN A 49 -0.32 -4.33 15.58
CA GLN A 49 -0.63 -4.24 14.16
C GLN A 49 0.54 -4.86 13.39
N TYR A 50 0.23 -5.68 12.40
CA TYR A 50 1.24 -6.42 11.63
C TYR A 50 1.85 -5.56 10.51
N GLY A 51 1.18 -4.47 10.11
CA GLY A 51 1.59 -3.61 8.99
C GLY A 51 0.64 -3.73 7.79
N HIS A 52 1.01 -3.11 6.67
CA HIS A 52 0.27 -3.23 5.41
C HIS A 52 0.39 -4.64 4.83
N LEU A 53 -0.66 -5.10 4.16
CA LEU A 53 -0.73 -6.46 3.61
C LEU A 53 0.39 -6.74 2.60
N ILE A 54 0.80 -5.72 1.84
CA ILE A 54 1.92 -5.82 0.89
C ILE A 54 3.26 -6.14 1.56
N ASP A 55 3.48 -5.67 2.78
CA ASP A 55 4.74 -5.90 3.52
C ASP A 55 4.77 -7.29 4.16
N LEU A 56 3.60 -7.92 4.29
CA LEU A 56 3.43 -9.24 4.90
C LEU A 56 3.50 -10.39 3.90
N CYS A 57 3.43 -10.10 2.59
CA CYS A 57 3.38 -11.11 1.55
C CYS A 57 4.51 -10.94 0.53
N GLU A 58 5.32 -11.98 0.36
CA GLU A 58 6.32 -12.04 -0.70
C GLU A 58 6.02 -13.20 -1.67
N SER A 59 6.12 -12.93 -2.97
CA SER A 59 5.95 -13.95 -3.99
C SER A 59 7.16 -14.88 -4.04
N THR A 60 6.95 -16.19 -4.13
CA THR A 60 8.05 -17.15 -4.34
C THR A 60 8.79 -16.92 -5.67
N HIS A 61 8.09 -16.40 -6.68
CA HIS A 61 8.66 -16.08 -7.99
C HIS A 61 8.16 -14.74 -8.52
N LYS A 62 9.07 -13.96 -9.11
CA LYS A 62 8.78 -12.61 -9.64
C LYS A 62 7.61 -12.53 -10.64
N HIS A 63 7.37 -13.58 -11.43
CA HIS A 63 6.27 -13.59 -12.39
C HIS A 63 4.88 -13.63 -11.72
N PHE A 64 4.80 -14.10 -10.49
CA PHE A 64 3.56 -14.08 -9.70
C PHE A 64 3.30 -12.73 -9.03
N GLN A 65 4.27 -11.81 -8.99
CA GLN A 65 4.08 -10.51 -8.37
C GLN A 65 2.89 -9.74 -8.99
N MET A 66 2.77 -9.76 -10.33
CA MET A 66 1.60 -9.16 -11.00
C MET A 66 0.28 -9.86 -10.66
N VAL A 67 0.30 -11.19 -10.49
CA VAL A 67 -0.88 -11.97 -10.14
C VAL A 67 -1.32 -11.62 -8.72
N ILE A 68 -0.38 -11.55 -7.77
CA ILE A 68 -0.64 -11.16 -6.39
C ILE A 68 -1.20 -9.74 -6.32
N THR A 69 -0.57 -8.77 -7.00
CA THR A 69 -1.10 -7.41 -7.08
C THR A 69 -2.52 -7.37 -7.66
N LYS A 70 -2.81 -8.22 -8.65
CA LYS A 70 -4.15 -8.29 -9.26
C LYS A 70 -5.18 -8.91 -8.31
N VAL A 71 -4.82 -9.93 -7.56
CA VAL A 71 -5.69 -10.64 -6.62
C VAL A 71 -5.97 -9.79 -5.38
N LEU A 72 -4.92 -9.20 -4.79
CA LEU A 72 -5.06 -8.36 -3.60
C LEU A 72 -5.75 -7.03 -3.92
N GLY A 73 -5.45 -6.43 -5.08
CA GLY A 73 -6.13 -5.23 -5.57
C GLY A 73 -6.16 -4.10 -4.55
N ARG A 74 -7.36 -3.70 -4.14
CA ARG A 74 -7.57 -2.60 -3.17
C ARG A 74 -7.08 -2.93 -1.76
N ASN A 75 -6.91 -4.21 -1.45
CA ASN A 75 -6.48 -4.64 -0.12
C ASN A 75 -4.96 -4.67 0.04
N MET A 76 -4.18 -4.35 -1.01
CA MET A 76 -2.71 -4.27 -0.91
C MET A 76 -2.26 -3.29 0.18
N ASP A 77 -2.93 -2.14 0.24
CA ASP A 77 -2.65 -1.07 1.20
C ASP A 77 -3.54 -1.19 2.45
N SER A 78 -4.10 -2.37 2.75
CA SER A 78 -4.86 -2.57 3.99
C SER A 78 -3.95 -2.93 5.15
N ILE A 79 -4.19 -2.33 6.30
CA ILE A 79 -3.45 -2.57 7.54
C ILE A 79 -4.02 -3.82 8.22
N VAL A 80 -3.17 -4.80 8.49
CA VAL A 80 -3.56 -6.04 9.18
C VAL A 80 -3.43 -5.87 10.70
N VAL A 81 -4.49 -6.20 11.41
CA VAL A 81 -4.62 -6.01 12.87
C VAL A 81 -5.05 -7.31 13.53
N GLN A 82 -4.61 -7.54 14.76
CA GLN A 82 -4.91 -8.80 15.45
C GLN A 82 -6.39 -8.97 15.82
N ARG A 83 -7.05 -7.93 16.33
CA ARG A 83 -8.45 -8.00 16.81
C ARG A 83 -9.31 -6.85 16.30
N GLU A 84 -10.62 -7.05 16.28
CA GLU A 84 -11.60 -6.00 15.95
C GLU A 84 -11.57 -4.84 16.97
N THR A 85 -11.36 -5.14 18.26
CA THR A 85 -11.27 -4.12 19.32
C THR A 85 -10.17 -3.11 19.07
N THR A 86 -9.03 -3.57 18.55
CA THR A 86 -7.88 -2.74 18.20
C THR A 86 -8.20 -1.81 17.03
N VAL A 87 -9.01 -2.27 16.05
CA VAL A 87 -9.40 -1.46 14.89
C VAL A 87 -10.21 -0.24 15.30
N GLN A 88 -11.13 -0.38 16.26
CA GLN A 88 -11.89 0.75 16.77
C GLN A 88 -10.98 1.79 17.44
N SER A 89 -10.00 1.33 18.23
CA SER A 89 -9.00 2.20 18.86
C SER A 89 -8.13 2.91 17.83
N CYS A 90 -7.65 2.20 16.79
CA CYS A 90 -6.89 2.80 15.68
C CYS A 90 -7.71 3.85 14.95
N LEU A 91 -8.94 3.52 14.54
CA LEU A 91 -9.82 4.44 13.83
C LEU A 91 -10.11 5.70 14.67
N HIS A 92 -10.27 5.54 15.98
CA HIS A 92 -10.46 6.67 16.88
C HIS A 92 -9.21 7.56 16.91
N TYR A 93 -8.03 6.97 17.18
CA TYR A 93 -6.76 7.68 17.22
C TYR A 93 -6.46 8.41 15.91
N MET A 94 -6.67 7.75 14.76
CA MET A 94 -6.47 8.35 13.44
C MET A 94 -7.39 9.54 13.18
N LYS A 95 -8.66 9.44 13.59
CA LYS A 95 -9.62 10.55 13.46
C LYS A 95 -9.23 11.75 14.31
N GLU A 96 -8.75 11.54 15.53
CA GLU A 96 -8.30 12.62 16.41
C GLU A 96 -7.09 13.37 15.83
N HIS A 97 -6.15 12.63 15.23
CA HIS A 97 -4.94 13.19 14.62
C HIS A 97 -5.16 13.67 13.17
N ARG A 98 -6.37 13.47 12.63
CA ARG A 98 -6.76 13.83 11.25
C ARG A 98 -5.90 13.16 10.18
N TYR A 99 -5.47 11.93 10.44
CA TYR A 99 -4.81 11.09 9.44
C TYR A 99 -5.80 10.66 8.35
N GLU A 100 -5.26 10.24 7.20
CA GLU A 100 -6.08 9.72 6.12
C GLU A 100 -6.78 8.42 6.54
N SER A 101 -7.99 8.20 5.99
CA SER A 101 -8.72 6.98 6.30
C SER A 101 -8.12 5.80 5.54
N GLU A 102 -7.60 4.83 6.28
CA GLU A 102 -7.12 3.56 5.73
C GLU A 102 -8.09 2.40 5.97
N THR A 103 -7.87 1.29 5.26
CA THR A 103 -8.67 0.08 5.41
C THR A 103 -7.98 -0.87 6.38
N PHE A 104 -8.72 -1.38 7.36
CA PHE A 104 -8.21 -2.31 8.36
C PHE A 104 -8.75 -3.73 8.14
N LEU A 105 -7.90 -4.73 8.33
CA LEU A 105 -8.22 -6.15 8.25
C LEU A 105 -7.94 -6.83 9.59
N SER A 106 -8.99 -7.16 10.35
CA SER A 106 -8.86 -7.85 11.64
C SER A 106 -8.81 -9.37 11.46
N LEU A 107 -7.77 -10.03 11.98
CA LEU A 107 -7.57 -11.49 11.83
C LEU A 107 -8.66 -12.35 12.47
N ASP A 108 -9.29 -11.86 13.55
CA ASP A 108 -10.41 -12.52 14.23
C ASP A 108 -11.72 -12.49 13.42
N TYR A 109 -11.86 -11.56 12.47
CA TYR A 109 -13.02 -11.43 11.61
C TYR A 109 -12.84 -12.07 10.22
N VAL A 110 -11.62 -12.44 9.83
CA VAL A 110 -11.37 -13.05 8.51
C VAL A 110 -11.99 -14.45 8.44
N ILE A 111 -13.06 -14.57 7.66
CA ILE A 111 -13.65 -15.87 7.31
C ILE A 111 -12.93 -16.39 6.06
N VAL A 112 -12.09 -17.40 6.22
CA VAL A 112 -11.44 -18.09 5.10
C VAL A 112 -12.22 -19.34 4.72
N THR A 113 -12.48 -19.52 3.42
CA THR A 113 -12.78 -20.86 2.90
C THR A 113 -11.47 -21.62 2.74
N PRO A 114 -11.31 -22.81 3.33
CA PRO A 114 -10.09 -23.58 3.17
C PRO A 114 -9.88 -23.87 1.69
N VAL A 115 -8.67 -23.58 1.20
CA VAL A 115 -8.24 -23.99 -0.13
C VAL A 115 -7.83 -25.46 0.01
N ASN A 116 -8.48 -26.36 -0.73
CA ASN A 116 -7.95 -27.71 -0.87
C ASN A 116 -6.63 -27.59 -1.63
N GLU A 117 -5.53 -27.95 -0.97
CA GLU A 117 -4.22 -28.18 -1.61
C GLU A 117 -4.25 -29.40 -2.53
#